data_AF-A0A952ZYM7-F1
#
_entry.id   AF-A0A952ZYM7-F1
#
_cell.length_a   1.000
_cell.length_b   1.000
_cell.length_c   1.000
_cell.angle_alpha   90.00
_cell.angle_beta   90.00
_cell.angle_gamma   90.00
#
_symmetry.space_group_name_H-M   'P 1'
#
loop_
_entity.id
_entity.type
_entity.pdbx_description
1 polymer ?
#
loop_
_entity_poly.entity_id
_entity_poly.type
_entity_poly.pdbx_seq_one_letter_code
_entity_poly.pdbx_strand_id
1 'polypeptide(L)'
;MKSTLWLCTLVLALTLRAQDDAETPSLTLSAPSATLPGTGGWQIQLVALNPGTCTIYYRPPAALEGRARATGADLPVVFRTGDEATLVIAPGTFATRLYTAEQPPVVSGDIVLEFAAGLPAPLRTALKVDASATPRADVGDPAQSLRHLTNLTPAVSALERTFAGRLGLHESIYFIYGPDAPAAKFQISFKYKLMDLNQPAPGGFTHTLQAGYTQRSLWDINASSSPFYDTSYMPELMLESLAPMPTGRDGWLTRLGSQLAIKHESNGRDGPDSRSLNTINLRAAAMIGPIDDWHLLVIPEVFTYVTSLSDNRDLKDYRGYGQLRLGLSRDARRPSVLYAVRAGKDFNHWTHQVDLTLPFRTKWLNIETAFLVQYFSGYGESLRSYTERSETVRAGFSLVR
;
A
#
# COMPACT_ATOMS: atom_id res chain seq x y z
N MET A 1 -37.78 -4.53 17.23
CA MET A 1 -36.98 -3.57 18.01
C MET A 1 -35.56 -3.61 17.47
N LYS A 2 -35.13 -2.51 16.85
CA LYS A 2 -33.80 -2.34 16.23
C LYS A 2 -32.92 -1.55 17.19
N SER A 3 -31.69 -2.00 17.45
CA SER A 3 -30.64 -1.17 18.07
C SER A 3 -29.26 -1.52 17.48
N THR A 4 -28.99 -0.80 16.41
CA THR A 4 -27.75 -0.26 15.83
C THR A 4 -26.41 -0.54 16.57
N LEU A 5 -25.51 -1.27 15.88
CA LEU A 5 -24.07 -1.27 16.08
C LEU A 5 -23.45 0.02 15.49
N TRP A 6 -22.53 0.64 16.22
CA TRP A 6 -21.68 1.72 15.72
C TRP A 6 -20.58 1.14 14.82
N LEU A 7 -20.64 1.45 13.52
CA LEU A 7 -19.60 1.17 12.55
C LEU A 7 -18.95 2.51 12.15
N CYS A 8 -17.65 2.66 12.43
CA CYS A 8 -16.83 3.77 11.96
C CYS A 8 -16.94 3.89 10.44
N THR A 9 -17.59 4.96 9.96
CA THR A 9 -17.70 5.27 8.53
C THR A 9 -16.67 6.34 8.20
N LEU A 10 -15.58 5.96 7.56
CA LEU A 10 -14.70 6.89 6.85
C LEU A 10 -15.39 7.19 5.51
N VAL A 11 -16.13 8.30 5.45
CA VAL A 11 -16.76 8.78 4.22
C VAL A 11 -15.70 9.51 3.39
N LEU A 12 -15.16 8.82 2.37
CA LEU A 12 -14.45 9.48 1.27
C LEU A 12 -15.50 9.90 0.23
N ALA A 13 -15.99 11.13 0.34
CA ALA A 13 -16.91 11.70 -0.65
C ALA A 13 -16.11 12.13 -1.89
N LEU A 14 -16.01 11.26 -2.89
CA LEU A 14 -15.65 11.64 -4.26
C LEU A 14 -16.92 12.08 -4.98
N THR A 15 -17.12 13.39 -5.11
CA THR A 15 -18.03 13.95 -6.09
C THR A 15 -17.25 14.16 -7.38
N LEU A 16 -17.43 13.28 -8.37
CA LEU A 16 -17.05 13.60 -9.75
C LEU A 16 -18.22 14.36 -10.38
N ARG A 17 -18.06 15.68 -10.49
CA ARG A 17 -18.73 16.45 -11.55
C ARG A 17 -17.75 16.53 -12.72
N ALA A 18 -18.15 15.95 -13.86
CA ALA A 18 -17.57 16.28 -15.14
C ALA A 18 -18.09 17.66 -15.54
N GLN A 19 -17.21 18.65 -15.59
CA GLN A 19 -17.46 19.98 -16.13
C GLN A 19 -16.13 20.49 -16.69
N ASP A 20 -16.15 20.97 -17.94
CA ASP A 20 -15.04 21.61 -18.66
C ASP A 20 -14.67 22.97 -18.02
N ASP A 21 -14.24 22.97 -16.76
CA ASP A 21 -13.87 24.16 -16.01
C ASP A 21 -12.36 24.12 -15.70
N ALA A 22 -11.67 25.25 -15.91
CA ALA A 22 -10.25 25.41 -15.59
C ALA A 22 -9.93 24.82 -14.20
N GLU A 23 -8.97 23.89 -14.12
CA GLU A 23 -8.61 23.21 -12.86
C GLU A 23 -8.37 24.24 -11.76
N THR A 24 -9.18 24.24 -10.70
CA THR A 24 -9.00 25.11 -9.54
C THR A 24 -7.97 24.48 -8.60
N PRO A 25 -6.98 25.24 -8.10
CA PRO A 25 -5.97 24.67 -7.22
C PRO A 25 -6.58 24.29 -5.87
N SER A 26 -6.01 23.26 -5.23
CA SER A 26 -6.34 22.93 -3.85
C SER A 26 -5.68 23.94 -2.92
N LEU A 27 -6.47 24.64 -2.11
CA LEU A 27 -6.00 25.73 -1.25
C LEU A 27 -5.86 25.28 0.21
N THR A 28 -4.81 25.76 0.88
CA THR A 28 -4.66 25.63 2.34
C THR A 28 -3.95 26.86 2.92
N LEU A 29 -4.05 27.06 4.24
CA LEU A 29 -3.38 28.15 4.95
C LEU A 29 -2.29 27.60 5.86
N SER A 30 -1.08 28.16 5.74
CA SER A 30 0.03 27.89 6.63
C SER A 30 0.25 29.08 7.56
N ALA A 31 0.38 28.79 8.85
CA ALA A 31 0.74 29.76 9.87
C ALA A 31 2.21 29.56 10.32
N PRO A 32 2.87 30.61 10.85
CA PRO A 32 4.15 30.47 11.52
C PRO A 32 4.07 29.52 12.72
N SER A 33 5.09 28.69 12.90
CA SER A 33 5.20 27.82 14.09
C SER A 33 5.64 28.57 15.36
N ALA A 34 6.12 29.81 15.20
CA ALA A 34 6.56 30.65 16.30
C ALA A 34 5.37 31.30 17.03
N THR A 35 5.51 31.50 18.33
CA THR A 35 4.55 32.26 19.12
C THR A 35 4.57 33.73 18.68
N LEU A 36 3.42 34.23 18.26
CA LEU A 36 3.26 35.59 17.78
C LEU A 36 2.88 36.54 18.94
N PRO A 37 3.23 37.83 18.85
CA PRO A 37 2.83 38.81 19.86
C PRO A 37 1.31 39.04 19.84
N GLY A 38 0.77 39.41 21.01
CA GLY A 38 -0.65 39.76 21.19
C GLY A 38 -1.14 40.95 20.36
N THR A 39 -0.22 41.74 19.79
CA THR A 39 -0.52 42.88 18.91
C THR A 39 0.49 42.95 17.77
N GLY A 40 -0.01 43.06 16.54
CA GLY A 40 0.80 43.21 15.32
C GLY A 40 1.52 41.94 14.85
N GLY A 41 2.08 41.96 13.65
CA GLY A 41 2.99 40.91 13.15
C GLY A 41 2.35 39.56 12.81
N TRP A 42 1.02 39.44 12.82
CA TRP A 42 0.36 38.20 12.40
C TRP A 42 0.47 38.04 10.88
N GLN A 43 1.09 36.95 10.46
CA GLN A 43 1.26 36.60 9.06
C GLN A 43 0.76 35.18 8.81
N ILE A 44 0.15 34.96 7.66
CA ILE A 44 -0.27 33.64 7.18
C ILE A 44 0.07 33.51 5.70
N GLN A 45 0.28 32.30 5.22
CA GLN A 45 0.48 32.02 3.80
C GLN A 45 -0.65 31.19 3.23
N LEU A 46 -1.25 31.67 2.14
CA LEU A 46 -2.07 30.85 1.28
C LEU A 46 -1.17 29.98 0.42
N VAL A 47 -1.38 28.67 0.47
CA VAL A 47 -0.69 27.68 -0.36
C VAL A 47 -1.70 27.14 -1.37
N ALA A 48 -1.39 27.29 -2.66
CA ALA A 48 -2.19 26.79 -3.76
C ALA A 48 -1.46 25.62 -4.43
N LEU A 49 -2.01 24.41 -4.33
CA LEU A 49 -1.47 23.17 -4.87
C LEU A 49 -2.16 22.81 -6.18
N ASN A 50 -1.38 22.39 -7.18
CA ASN A 50 -1.88 21.83 -8.43
C ASN A 50 -1.72 20.30 -8.46
N PRO A 51 -2.75 19.52 -8.11
CA PRO A 51 -2.71 18.06 -8.21
C PRO A 51 -2.96 17.54 -9.64
N GLY A 52 -3.33 18.44 -10.57
CA GLY A 52 -3.72 18.10 -11.94
C GLY A 52 -2.53 17.96 -12.88
N THR A 53 -2.83 17.79 -14.16
CA THR A 53 -1.85 17.56 -15.23
C THR A 53 -1.57 18.79 -16.09
N CYS A 54 -2.33 19.88 -15.89
CA CYS A 54 -2.21 21.12 -16.64
C CYS A 54 -1.76 22.26 -15.74
N THR A 55 -1.06 23.26 -16.28
CA THR A 55 -0.68 24.45 -15.50
C THR A 55 -1.92 25.25 -15.09
N ILE A 56 -2.02 25.58 -13.80
CA ILE A 56 -3.09 26.40 -13.24
C ILE A 56 -2.63 27.85 -13.12
N TYR A 57 -3.48 28.79 -13.57
CA TYR A 57 -3.31 30.23 -13.35
C TYR A 57 -4.35 30.69 -12.34
N TYR A 58 -3.90 30.98 -11.11
CA TYR A 58 -4.79 31.32 -10.01
C TYR A 58 -4.49 32.72 -9.50
N ARG A 59 -5.53 33.57 -9.39
CA ARG A 59 -5.40 34.91 -8.81
C ARG A 59 -6.00 34.89 -7.40
N PRO A 60 -5.18 34.84 -6.33
CA PRO A 60 -5.68 34.92 -4.97
C PRO A 60 -6.41 36.25 -4.69
N PRO A 61 -7.38 36.27 -3.75
CA PRO A 61 -8.01 37.51 -3.29
C PRO A 61 -6.98 38.49 -2.72
N ALA A 62 -7.16 39.80 -2.93
CA ALA A 62 -6.27 40.81 -2.35
C ALA A 62 -6.37 40.89 -0.81
N ALA A 63 -7.51 40.47 -0.25
CA ALA A 63 -7.76 40.38 1.18
C ALA A 63 -8.48 39.08 1.53
N LEU A 64 -8.13 38.51 2.68
CA LEU A 64 -8.82 37.40 3.31
C LEU A 64 -9.55 37.94 4.53
N GLU A 65 -10.88 37.99 4.42
CA GLU A 65 -11.77 38.40 5.50
C GLU A 65 -12.30 37.17 6.23
N GLY A 66 -12.15 37.16 7.55
CA GLY A 66 -12.43 35.99 8.36
C GLY A 66 -12.71 36.30 9.82
N ARG A 67 -12.68 35.25 10.63
CA ARG A 67 -12.89 35.32 12.07
C ARG A 67 -11.76 34.64 12.82
N ALA A 68 -11.32 35.26 13.91
CA ALA A 68 -10.37 34.73 14.87
C ALA A 68 -11.13 34.24 16.11
N ARG A 69 -11.09 32.93 16.36
CA ARG A 69 -11.72 32.27 17.50
C ARG A 69 -10.70 31.88 18.53
N ALA A 70 -10.88 32.38 19.74
CA ALA A 70 -10.15 31.99 20.94
C ALA A 70 -11.14 31.52 22.02
N THR A 71 -10.66 30.95 23.11
CA THR A 71 -11.52 30.52 24.23
C THR A 71 -12.33 31.71 24.77
N GLY A 72 -13.61 31.77 24.42
CA GLY A 72 -14.53 32.84 24.85
C GLY A 72 -14.56 34.11 23.97
N ALA A 73 -13.86 34.14 22.83
CA ALA A 73 -13.87 35.30 21.91
C ALA A 73 -13.98 34.87 20.45
N ASP A 74 -14.76 35.61 19.65
CA ASP A 74 -14.95 35.38 18.22
C ASP A 74 -15.01 36.71 17.45
N LEU A 75 -13.84 37.16 17.00
CA LEU A 75 -13.60 38.52 16.52
C LEU A 75 -13.32 38.55 15.02
N PRO A 76 -13.75 39.59 14.28
CA PRO A 76 -13.40 39.74 12.88
C PRO A 76 -11.89 39.98 12.71
N VAL A 77 -11.33 39.48 11.61
CA VAL A 77 -9.92 39.70 11.25
C VAL A 77 -9.77 39.79 9.74
N VAL A 78 -8.88 40.69 9.30
CA VAL A 78 -8.58 40.91 7.88
C VAL A 78 -7.09 40.78 7.65
N PHE A 79 -6.74 39.96 6.66
CA PHE A 79 -5.38 39.72 6.22
C PHE A 79 -5.23 40.23 4.78
N ARG A 80 -4.20 41.05 4.51
CA ARG A 80 -3.94 41.63 3.19
C ARG A 80 -2.60 41.17 2.64
N THR A 81 -2.52 41.05 1.31
CA THR A 81 -1.26 40.79 0.62
C THR A 81 -0.71 42.07 -0.02
N GLY A 82 0.61 42.16 -0.11
CA GLY A 82 1.29 43.22 -0.86
C GLY A 82 1.57 42.86 -2.32
N ASP A 83 1.25 41.64 -2.75
CA ASP A 83 1.49 41.14 -4.11
C ASP A 83 0.21 40.51 -4.67
N GLU A 84 -0.38 41.16 -5.67
CA GLU A 84 -1.62 40.73 -6.33
C GLU A 84 -1.39 39.95 -7.64
N ALA A 85 -0.14 39.53 -7.91
CA ALA A 85 0.18 38.80 -9.13
C ALA A 85 -0.59 37.47 -9.22
N THR A 86 -0.87 37.04 -10.45
CA THR A 86 -1.43 35.70 -10.70
C THR A 86 -0.36 34.65 -10.43
N LEU A 87 -0.71 33.64 -9.64
CA LEU A 87 0.14 32.49 -9.38
C LEU A 87 0.08 31.55 -10.59
N VAL A 88 1.24 31.21 -11.14
CA VAL A 88 1.41 30.20 -12.18
C VAL A 88 1.89 28.91 -11.53
N ILE A 89 1.07 27.86 -11.54
CA ILE A 89 1.28 26.64 -10.76
C ILE A 89 1.38 25.46 -11.73
N ALA A 90 2.60 24.98 -11.96
CA ALA A 90 2.85 23.83 -12.82
C ALA A 90 2.22 22.53 -12.25
N PRO A 91 1.98 21.50 -13.08
CA PRO A 91 1.47 20.20 -12.62
C PRO A 91 2.31 19.61 -11.49
N GLY A 92 1.67 19.14 -10.42
CA GLY A 92 2.33 18.52 -9.26
C GLY A 92 3.11 19.49 -8.36
N THR A 93 3.01 20.81 -8.58
CA THR A 93 3.71 21.82 -7.76
C THR A 93 2.74 22.70 -6.98
N PHE A 94 3.28 23.63 -6.19
CA PHE A 94 2.50 24.60 -5.44
C PHE A 94 3.09 26.00 -5.59
N ALA A 95 2.27 27.01 -5.36
CA ALA A 95 2.68 28.40 -5.21
C ALA A 95 2.10 28.97 -3.92
N THR A 96 2.71 30.04 -3.39
CA THR A 96 2.28 30.65 -2.13
C THR A 96 2.06 32.14 -2.23
N ARG A 97 1.21 32.66 -1.35
CA ARG A 97 0.89 34.08 -1.22
C ARG A 97 0.88 34.47 0.26
N LEU A 98 1.76 35.39 0.63
CA LEU A 98 1.83 35.91 2.01
C LEU A 98 0.73 36.95 2.25
N TYR A 99 0.05 36.82 3.38
CA TYR A 99 -0.85 37.84 3.90
C TYR A 99 -0.44 38.25 5.32
N THR A 100 -0.61 39.53 5.61
CA THR A 100 -0.34 40.15 6.91
C THR A 100 -1.64 40.72 7.47
N ALA A 101 -1.89 40.53 8.76
CA ALA A 101 -3.04 41.12 9.42
C ALA A 101 -2.93 42.65 9.44
N GLU A 102 -3.99 43.34 9.03
CA GLU A 102 -4.02 44.82 9.01
C GLU A 102 -4.07 45.38 10.44
N GLN A 103 -4.93 44.79 11.29
CA GLN A 103 -5.05 45.06 12.72
C GLN A 103 -5.51 43.78 13.43
N PRO A 104 -4.60 42.96 13.97
CA PRO A 104 -5.00 41.74 14.65
C PRO A 104 -5.74 42.07 15.96
N PRO A 105 -6.79 41.30 16.32
CA PRO A 105 -7.49 41.49 17.58
C PRO A 105 -6.57 41.22 18.77
N VAL A 106 -6.81 41.92 19.90
CA VAL A 106 -6.06 41.73 21.14
C VAL A 106 -6.55 40.46 21.85
N VAL A 107 -5.89 39.35 21.60
CA VAL A 107 -6.22 38.02 22.15
C VAL A 107 -4.95 37.22 22.41
N SER A 108 -5.02 36.23 23.30
CA SER A 108 -3.92 35.34 23.65
C SER A 108 -4.37 33.87 23.73
N GLY A 109 -3.41 32.96 23.62
CA GLY A 109 -3.63 31.52 23.58
C GLY A 109 -3.64 30.94 22.16
N ASP A 110 -4.27 29.78 22.01
CA ASP A 110 -4.45 29.11 20.72
C ASP A 110 -5.64 29.75 19.98
N ILE A 111 -5.39 30.35 18.82
CA ILE A 111 -6.39 31.08 18.03
C ILE A 111 -6.63 30.35 16.73
N VAL A 112 -7.88 30.02 16.43
CA VAL A 112 -8.28 29.45 15.14
C VAL A 112 -8.79 30.57 14.24
N LEU A 113 -8.14 30.75 13.09
CA LEU A 113 -8.58 31.63 12.02
C LEU A 113 -9.47 30.86 11.04
N GLU A 114 -10.57 31.45 10.61
CA GLU A 114 -11.48 30.89 9.60
C GLU A 114 -11.81 31.93 8.54
N PHE A 115 -11.61 31.60 7.27
CA PHE A 115 -11.85 32.47 6.12
C PHE A 115 -12.75 31.76 5.11
N ALA A 116 -13.75 32.45 4.57
CA ALA A 116 -14.68 31.86 3.60
C ALA A 116 -14.99 32.80 2.42
N ALA A 117 -14.97 34.11 2.63
CA ALA A 117 -15.29 35.08 1.60
C ALA A 117 -14.21 35.08 0.49
N GLY A 118 -14.64 35.04 -0.77
CA GLY A 118 -13.75 35.10 -1.93
C GLY A 118 -12.91 33.84 -2.18
N LEU A 119 -13.17 32.74 -1.47
CA LEU A 119 -12.47 31.47 -1.61
C LEU A 119 -13.42 30.36 -2.12
N PRO A 120 -12.93 29.36 -2.88
CA PRO A 120 -13.73 28.25 -3.37
C PRO A 120 -14.24 27.32 -2.25
N ALA A 121 -13.57 27.31 -1.09
CA ALA A 121 -13.97 26.58 0.11
C ALA A 121 -13.45 27.31 1.37
N PRO A 122 -14.10 27.14 2.53
CA PRO A 122 -13.63 27.76 3.77
C PRO A 122 -12.27 27.17 4.19
N LEU A 123 -11.34 28.04 4.53
CA LEU A 123 -9.99 27.69 4.98
C LEU A 123 -9.81 28.01 6.45
N ARG A 124 -9.05 27.17 7.16
CA ARG A 124 -8.76 27.34 8.59
C ARG A 124 -7.29 27.16 8.87
N THR A 125 -6.77 27.89 9.85
CA THR A 125 -5.41 27.71 10.39
C THR A 125 -5.38 28.13 11.85
N ALA A 126 -4.35 27.71 12.60
CA ALA A 126 -4.20 28.02 14.01
C ALA A 126 -2.93 28.84 14.27
N LEU A 127 -3.03 29.86 15.12
CA LEU A 127 -1.93 30.67 15.61
C LEU A 127 -1.75 30.44 17.10
N LYS A 128 -0.50 30.44 17.57
CA LYS A 128 -0.19 30.59 19.00
C LYS A 128 0.18 32.03 19.28
N VAL A 129 -0.56 32.69 20.16
CA VAL A 129 -0.34 34.10 20.48
C VAL A 129 -0.10 34.29 21.96
N ASP A 130 0.96 35.00 22.30
CA ASP A 130 1.30 35.37 23.67
C ASP A 130 1.38 36.90 23.80
N ALA A 131 0.57 37.46 24.68
CA ALA A 131 0.52 38.91 24.94
C ALA A 131 1.83 39.46 25.54
N SER A 132 2.66 38.59 26.12
CA SER A 132 3.96 38.95 26.71
C SER A 132 5.14 38.77 25.75
N ALA A 133 4.91 38.22 24.54
CA ALA A 133 5.95 38.08 23.54
C ALA A 133 6.32 39.45 22.95
N THR A 134 7.62 39.77 22.95
CA THR A 134 8.14 40.99 22.32
C THR A 134 8.18 40.81 20.79
N PRO A 135 7.86 41.85 19.99
CA PRO A 135 7.99 41.79 18.54
C PRO A 135 9.47 41.55 18.18
N ARG A 136 9.84 40.33 17.82
CA ARG A 136 11.13 40.06 17.18
C ARG A 136 11.00 40.49 15.72
N ALA A 137 11.92 41.33 15.24
CA ALA A 137 12.00 41.68 13.81
C ALA A 137 12.23 40.45 12.90
N ASP A 138 12.67 39.35 13.51
CA ASP A 138 12.90 38.05 12.90
C ASP A 138 11.73 37.09 13.27
N VAL A 139 10.49 37.53 13.03
CA VAL A 139 9.36 36.58 12.94
C VAL A 139 9.72 35.67 11.79
N GLY A 140 10.22 34.47 12.11
CA GLY A 140 10.77 33.53 11.14
C GLY A 140 9.89 33.50 9.90
N ASP A 141 10.45 33.97 8.78
CA ASP A 141 9.75 34.12 7.52
C ASP A 141 8.95 32.84 7.29
N PRO A 142 7.61 32.88 7.15
CA PRO A 142 6.88 31.65 6.86
C PRO A 142 7.36 31.02 5.54
N ALA A 143 8.05 31.78 4.68
CA ALA A 143 8.77 31.26 3.53
C ALA A 143 10.06 30.51 3.90
N GLN A 144 10.70 30.69 5.07
CA GLN A 144 11.74 29.77 5.57
C GLN A 144 11.18 28.39 5.94
N SER A 145 10.02 28.32 6.59
CA SER A 145 9.33 27.05 6.86
C SER A 145 8.92 26.34 5.57
N LEU A 146 8.53 27.10 4.55
CA LEU A 146 8.23 26.58 3.22
C LEU A 146 9.47 26.36 2.33
N ARG A 147 10.59 27.05 2.56
CA ARG A 147 11.88 26.77 1.90
C ARG A 147 12.47 25.44 2.37
N HIS A 148 12.24 25.08 3.64
CA HIS A 148 12.48 23.74 4.12
C HIS A 148 11.52 22.71 3.47
N LEU A 149 10.28 23.10 3.12
CA LEU A 149 9.35 22.24 2.35
C LEU A 149 9.64 22.20 0.83
N THR A 150 10.32 23.19 0.24
CA THR A 150 10.79 23.13 -1.16
C THR A 150 12.08 22.30 -1.29
N ASN A 151 12.85 22.18 -0.20
CA ASN A 151 13.99 21.25 -0.11
C ASN A 151 13.62 19.86 0.42
N LEU A 152 12.48 19.72 1.09
CA LEU A 152 11.83 18.43 1.22
C LEU A 152 11.30 18.11 -0.17
N THR A 153 12.00 17.21 -0.85
CA THR A 153 11.31 16.58 -1.96
C THR A 153 10.00 16.02 -1.41
N PRO A 154 8.87 16.22 -2.11
CA PRO A 154 7.56 15.87 -1.55
C PRO A 154 7.67 14.51 -0.90
N ALA A 155 7.19 14.31 0.33
CA ALA A 155 7.29 13.00 0.97
C ALA A 155 6.73 11.90 0.04
N VAL A 156 5.80 12.27 -0.85
CA VAL A 156 5.34 11.51 -2.02
C VAL A 156 6.46 11.25 -3.03
N SER A 157 7.23 12.23 -3.50
CA SER A 157 8.40 12.01 -4.37
C SER A 157 9.57 11.30 -3.68
N ALA A 158 9.72 11.41 -2.36
CA ALA A 158 10.68 10.64 -1.59
C ALA A 158 10.21 9.20 -1.40
N LEU A 159 8.93 8.96 -1.13
CA LEU A 159 8.30 7.63 -1.13
C LEU A 159 8.29 7.04 -2.54
N GLU A 160 7.91 7.78 -3.57
CA GLU A 160 7.96 7.35 -4.96
C GLU A 160 9.39 7.06 -5.37
N ARG A 161 10.40 7.86 -5.03
CA ARG A 161 11.79 7.47 -5.34
C ARG A 161 12.33 6.32 -4.50
N THR A 162 11.88 6.17 -3.26
CA THR A 162 12.33 5.10 -2.36
C THR A 162 11.61 3.78 -2.65
N PHE A 163 10.35 3.80 -3.08
CA PHE A 163 9.52 2.63 -3.35
C PHE A 163 9.32 2.34 -4.84
N ALA A 164 9.31 3.33 -5.74
CA ALA A 164 9.11 3.09 -7.17
C ALA A 164 10.27 2.27 -7.74
N GLY A 165 9.91 1.17 -8.41
CA GLY A 165 10.85 0.21 -8.95
C GLY A 165 11.53 -0.68 -7.90
N ARG A 166 11.23 -0.52 -6.61
CA ARG A 166 11.69 -1.42 -5.53
C ARG A 166 10.57 -2.25 -4.93
N LEU A 167 9.37 -1.70 -4.78
CA LEU A 167 8.19 -2.46 -4.40
C LEU A 167 7.66 -3.24 -5.62
N GLY A 168 7.37 -4.51 -5.42
CA GLY A 168 6.84 -5.40 -6.43
C GLY A 168 5.87 -6.42 -5.84
N LEU A 169 5.20 -7.12 -6.74
CA LEU A 169 4.34 -8.26 -6.42
C LEU A 169 5.20 -9.50 -6.13
N HIS A 170 4.71 -10.40 -5.29
CA HIS A 170 5.48 -11.57 -4.87
C HIS A 170 4.74 -12.89 -5.05
N GLU A 171 3.69 -13.15 -4.26
CA GLU A 171 2.75 -14.24 -4.49
C GLU A 171 1.37 -13.65 -4.90
N SER A 172 0.44 -14.49 -5.32
CA SER A 172 -0.89 -14.06 -5.78
C SER A 172 -1.64 -13.28 -4.69
N ILE A 173 -2.39 -12.24 -5.09
CA ILE A 173 -3.21 -11.42 -4.20
C ILE A 173 -4.67 -11.64 -4.55
N TYR A 174 -5.46 -12.17 -3.61
CA TYR A 174 -6.83 -12.57 -3.89
C TYR A 174 -7.73 -12.52 -2.66
N PHE A 175 -9.04 -12.50 -2.92
CA PHE A 175 -10.11 -12.77 -1.97
C PHE A 175 -11.09 -13.75 -2.61
N ILE A 176 -11.33 -14.89 -1.95
CA ILE A 176 -12.20 -15.96 -2.43
C ILE A 176 -13.12 -16.45 -1.32
N TYR A 177 -14.30 -16.91 -1.71
CA TYR A 177 -15.35 -17.39 -0.83
C TYR A 177 -15.90 -18.73 -1.31
N GLY A 178 -16.24 -19.62 -0.39
CA GLY A 178 -16.84 -20.92 -0.68
C GLY A 178 -17.92 -21.30 0.35
N PRO A 179 -18.57 -22.45 0.16
CA PRO A 179 -19.69 -22.88 1.00
C PRO A 179 -19.25 -23.39 2.37
N ASP A 180 -18.06 -23.98 2.48
CA ASP A 180 -17.60 -24.68 3.69
C ASP A 180 -16.78 -23.76 4.61
N ALA A 181 -17.00 -23.86 5.92
CA ALA A 181 -16.20 -23.16 6.91
C ALA A 181 -14.75 -23.67 6.94
N PRO A 182 -13.73 -22.80 7.03
CA PRO A 182 -13.79 -21.33 6.97
C PRO A 182 -14.11 -20.85 5.55
N ALA A 183 -15.23 -20.14 5.38
CA ALA A 183 -15.83 -19.88 4.08
C ALA A 183 -15.00 -18.92 3.21
N ALA A 184 -14.37 -17.91 3.81
CA ALA A 184 -13.55 -16.95 3.09
C ALA A 184 -12.05 -17.21 3.27
N LYS A 185 -11.27 -16.93 2.22
CA LYS A 185 -9.81 -16.96 2.24
C LYS A 185 -9.28 -15.76 1.46
N PHE A 186 -8.29 -15.08 1.99
CA PHE A 186 -7.59 -14.04 1.25
C PHE A 186 -6.09 -14.07 1.50
N GLN A 187 -5.37 -13.49 0.55
CA GLN A 187 -3.92 -13.35 0.62
C GLN A 187 -3.50 -11.98 0.10
N ILE A 188 -2.57 -11.35 0.82
CA ILE A 188 -1.82 -10.19 0.36
C ILE A 188 -0.35 -10.56 0.32
N SER A 189 0.37 -10.09 -0.69
CA SER A 189 1.78 -10.43 -0.86
C SER A 189 2.53 -9.36 -1.64
N PHE A 190 3.66 -8.93 -1.11
CA PHE A 190 4.54 -7.97 -1.77
C PHE A 190 6.00 -8.27 -1.46
N LYS A 191 6.89 -7.78 -2.32
CA LYS A 191 8.34 -7.82 -2.11
C LYS A 191 8.95 -6.46 -2.33
N TYR A 192 10.04 -6.21 -1.62
CA TYR A 192 10.79 -4.97 -1.68
C TYR A 192 12.26 -5.29 -1.99
N LYS A 193 12.76 -4.74 -3.09
CA LYS A 193 14.16 -4.87 -3.51
C LYS A 193 15.06 -4.04 -2.61
N LEU A 194 15.81 -4.72 -1.74
CA LEU A 194 16.77 -4.11 -0.82
C LEU A 194 18.04 -3.71 -1.57
N MET A 195 18.62 -4.65 -2.31
CA MET A 195 19.90 -4.46 -2.98
C MET A 195 19.89 -5.12 -4.35
N ASP A 196 20.54 -4.46 -5.30
CA ASP A 196 20.91 -5.06 -6.57
C ASP A 196 22.36 -5.52 -6.46
N LEU A 197 22.58 -6.82 -6.68
CA LEU A 197 23.88 -7.47 -6.54
C LEU A 197 24.53 -7.70 -7.91
N ASN A 198 24.05 -7.02 -8.96
CA ASN A 198 24.58 -7.02 -10.33
C ASN A 198 26.08 -6.68 -10.40
N GLN A 199 26.92 -7.65 -10.04
CA GLN A 199 28.23 -7.81 -10.65
C GLN A 199 28.01 -8.45 -12.03
N PRO A 200 28.85 -8.16 -13.05
CA PRO A 200 28.73 -8.80 -14.36
C PRO A 200 28.89 -10.32 -14.21
N ALA A 201 27.77 -11.04 -14.13
CA ALA A 201 27.72 -12.48 -14.07
C ALA A 201 27.74 -13.04 -15.52
N PRO A 202 28.50 -14.12 -15.78
CA PRO A 202 28.46 -14.78 -17.09
C PRO A 202 27.02 -15.17 -17.45
N GLY A 203 26.55 -14.77 -18.64
CA GLY A 203 25.23 -15.16 -19.16
C GLY A 203 24.07 -14.21 -18.87
N GLY A 204 24.31 -13.01 -18.30
CA GLY A 204 23.29 -11.95 -18.21
C GLY A 204 22.26 -12.11 -17.10
N PHE A 205 22.52 -12.97 -16.10
CA PHE A 205 21.68 -13.13 -14.92
C PHE A 205 21.75 -11.88 -14.03
N THR A 206 20.61 -11.46 -13.49
CA THR A 206 20.55 -10.44 -12.45
C THR A 206 20.38 -11.10 -11.09
N HIS A 207 21.03 -10.56 -10.07
CA HIS A 207 20.96 -11.05 -8.70
C HIS A 207 20.47 -9.94 -7.78
N THR A 208 19.43 -10.20 -6.98
CA THR A 208 18.85 -9.18 -6.11
C THR A 208 18.58 -9.75 -4.72
N LEU A 209 18.83 -8.93 -3.71
CA LEU A 209 18.40 -9.20 -2.34
C LEU A 209 17.06 -8.50 -2.13
N GLN A 210 16.03 -9.24 -1.73
CA GLN A 210 14.67 -8.74 -1.56
C GLN A 210 14.11 -9.18 -0.20
N ALA A 211 13.29 -8.33 0.40
CA ALA A 211 12.44 -8.69 1.54
C ALA A 211 11.01 -8.90 1.05
N GLY A 212 10.43 -10.06 1.36
CA GLY A 212 9.04 -10.39 1.05
C GLY A 212 8.16 -10.38 2.30
N TYR A 213 6.89 -10.11 2.09
CA TYR A 213 5.87 -10.32 3.10
C TYR A 213 4.62 -10.88 2.44
N THR A 214 4.18 -12.04 2.91
CA THR A 214 2.89 -12.62 2.56
C THR A 214 2.05 -12.76 3.82
N GLN A 215 0.77 -12.44 3.75
CA GLN A 215 -0.19 -12.71 4.81
C GLN A 215 -1.39 -13.42 4.21
N ARG A 216 -1.78 -14.53 4.83
CA ARG A 216 -2.91 -15.35 4.40
C ARG A 216 -3.87 -15.57 5.56
N SER A 217 -5.15 -15.25 5.35
CA SER A 217 -6.18 -15.39 6.37
C SER A 217 -7.29 -16.32 5.90
N LEU A 218 -7.67 -17.24 6.78
CA LEU A 218 -8.89 -18.05 6.67
C LEU A 218 -9.93 -17.44 7.60
N TRP A 219 -11.07 -17.08 7.03
CA TRP A 219 -12.10 -16.31 7.69
C TRP A 219 -13.41 -17.11 7.73
N ASP A 220 -13.84 -17.46 8.94
CA ASP A 220 -15.14 -18.08 9.16
C ASP A 220 -16.23 -17.00 9.20
N ILE A 221 -16.43 -16.36 8.04
CA ILE A 221 -17.30 -15.18 7.90
C ILE A 221 -18.78 -15.51 8.18
N ASN A 222 -19.19 -16.77 8.01
CA ASN A 222 -20.56 -17.22 8.22
C ASN A 222 -20.84 -17.60 9.70
N ALA A 223 -19.80 -17.77 10.53
CA ALA A 223 -19.98 -18.08 11.94
C ALA A 223 -20.44 -16.87 12.77
N SER A 224 -20.89 -17.13 14.00
CA SER A 224 -21.31 -16.07 14.92
C SER A 224 -20.18 -15.07 15.18
N SER A 225 -20.45 -13.80 14.96
CA SER A 225 -19.47 -12.69 15.04
C SER A 225 -18.37 -12.74 13.98
N SER A 226 -18.49 -13.59 12.96
CA SER A 226 -17.60 -13.70 11.81
C SER A 226 -16.09 -13.69 12.18
N PRO A 227 -15.62 -14.60 13.05
CA PRO A 227 -14.24 -14.59 13.51
C PRO A 227 -13.25 -15.07 12.44
N PHE A 228 -12.03 -14.54 12.48
CA PHE A 228 -10.91 -15.15 11.77
C PHE A 228 -10.60 -16.52 12.38
N TYR A 229 -10.62 -17.55 11.53
CA TYR A 229 -10.29 -18.91 11.93
C TYR A 229 -8.77 -19.05 12.17
N ASP A 230 -7.98 -18.54 11.22
CA ASP A 230 -6.52 -18.51 11.29
C ASP A 230 -5.94 -17.39 10.41
N THR A 231 -4.76 -16.89 10.74
CA THR A 231 -4.03 -15.92 9.92
C THR A 231 -2.54 -16.20 10.00
N SER A 232 -1.91 -16.49 8.88
CA SER A 232 -0.47 -16.75 8.78
C SER A 232 0.28 -15.50 8.31
N TYR A 233 1.30 -15.11 9.05
CA TYR A 233 2.23 -14.03 8.77
C TYR A 233 3.54 -14.62 8.25
N MET A 234 3.91 -14.30 7.00
CA MET A 234 5.04 -14.93 6.30
C MET A 234 6.06 -13.89 5.79
N PRO A 235 6.88 -13.28 6.67
CA PRO A 235 8.01 -12.49 6.21
C PRO A 235 9.14 -13.38 5.71
N GLU A 236 9.87 -12.90 4.71
CA GLU A 236 11.00 -13.62 4.12
C GLU A 236 12.11 -12.69 3.63
N LEU A 237 13.32 -13.20 3.63
CA LEU A 237 14.49 -12.58 3.00
C LEU A 237 14.99 -13.50 1.91
N MET A 238 15.10 -13.00 0.68
CA MET A 238 15.39 -13.81 -0.49
C MET A 238 16.52 -13.24 -1.35
N LEU A 239 17.40 -14.13 -1.80
CA LEU A 239 18.32 -13.89 -2.89
C LEU A 239 17.70 -14.47 -4.17
N GLU A 240 17.25 -13.59 -5.07
CA GLU A 240 16.62 -13.94 -6.33
C GLU A 240 17.62 -13.76 -7.47
N SER A 241 17.74 -14.78 -8.31
CA SER A 241 18.49 -14.76 -9.56
C SER A 241 17.51 -14.91 -10.72
N LEU A 242 17.45 -13.93 -11.61
CA LEU A 242 16.59 -13.95 -12.78
C LEU A 242 17.43 -14.13 -14.04
N ALA A 243 17.01 -15.05 -14.90
CA ALA A 243 17.59 -15.18 -16.22
C ALA A 243 17.11 -14.02 -17.11
N PRO A 244 17.93 -13.57 -18.07
CA PRO A 244 17.44 -12.66 -19.09
C PRO A 244 16.30 -13.33 -19.87
N MET A 245 15.26 -12.56 -20.19
CA MET A 245 14.19 -13.01 -21.08
C MET A 245 14.81 -13.58 -22.37
N PRO A 246 14.44 -14.80 -22.81
CA PRO A 246 14.95 -15.36 -24.04
C PRO A 246 14.65 -14.43 -25.21
N THR A 247 15.68 -14.05 -25.95
CA THR A 247 15.56 -13.34 -27.22
C THR A 247 15.50 -14.36 -28.35
N GLY A 248 14.33 -14.97 -28.58
CA GLY A 248 14.13 -15.90 -29.71
C GLY A 248 12.95 -16.86 -29.56
N ARG A 249 12.42 -17.33 -30.70
CA ARG A 249 11.28 -18.26 -30.81
C ARG A 249 11.63 -19.75 -30.60
N ASP A 250 12.91 -20.10 -30.45
CA ASP A 250 13.38 -21.49 -30.59
C ASP A 250 13.68 -22.23 -29.27
N GLY A 251 13.45 -21.61 -28.12
CA GLY A 251 13.71 -22.22 -26.81
C GLY A 251 12.52 -23.02 -26.29
N TRP A 252 12.44 -24.32 -26.58
CA TRP A 252 11.44 -25.21 -25.96
C TRP A 252 11.53 -25.22 -24.43
N LEU A 253 12.70 -24.86 -23.86
CA LEU A 253 12.95 -24.69 -22.44
C LEU A 253 13.61 -23.34 -22.17
N THR A 254 12.98 -22.55 -21.31
CA THR A 254 13.43 -21.24 -20.83
C THR A 254 13.58 -21.29 -19.32
N ARG A 255 14.79 -21.09 -18.80
CA ARG A 255 14.96 -20.88 -17.35
C ARG A 255 14.54 -19.45 -17.02
N LEU A 256 13.67 -19.27 -16.03
CA LEU A 256 13.20 -17.94 -15.60
C LEU A 256 13.98 -17.42 -14.39
N GLY A 257 14.45 -18.31 -13.51
CA GLY A 257 15.25 -17.90 -12.37
C GLY A 257 15.36 -18.94 -11.27
N SER A 258 15.94 -18.52 -10.15
CA SER A 258 15.99 -19.26 -8.89
C SER A 258 16.01 -18.32 -7.70
N GLN A 259 15.48 -18.76 -6.58
CA GLN A 259 15.36 -18.01 -5.34
C GLN A 259 15.87 -18.89 -4.19
N LEU A 260 16.83 -18.38 -3.41
CA LEU A 260 17.19 -18.92 -2.11
C LEU A 260 16.60 -17.98 -1.06
N ALA A 261 15.78 -18.47 -0.13
CA ALA A 261 15.19 -17.62 0.90
C ALA A 261 15.21 -18.23 2.30
N ILE A 262 15.18 -17.34 3.29
CA ILE A 262 14.88 -17.66 4.68
C ILE A 262 13.47 -17.13 4.92
N LYS A 263 12.57 -18.00 5.36
CA LYS A 263 11.16 -17.69 5.59
C LYS A 263 10.81 -17.96 7.04
N HIS A 264 10.08 -17.03 7.64
CA HIS A 264 9.34 -17.27 8.87
C HIS A 264 7.87 -17.42 8.52
N GLU A 265 7.15 -18.30 9.20
CA GLU A 265 5.70 -18.35 9.14
C GLU A 265 5.17 -18.57 10.56
N SER A 266 4.25 -17.73 11.01
CA SER A 266 3.55 -17.91 12.29
C SER A 266 2.10 -17.49 12.19
N ASN A 267 1.26 -17.97 13.10
CA ASN A 267 -0.15 -17.59 13.14
C ASN A 267 -0.47 -16.41 14.07
N GLY A 268 0.55 -15.84 14.73
CA GLY A 268 0.40 -14.70 15.65
C GLY A 268 -0.45 -14.99 16.90
N ARG A 269 -0.67 -16.27 17.24
CA ARG A 269 -1.36 -16.69 18.46
C ARG A 269 -0.37 -16.99 19.59
N ASP A 270 -0.87 -17.04 20.81
CA ASP A 270 -0.14 -17.43 22.00
C ASP A 270 -0.59 -18.80 22.53
N GLY A 271 0.17 -19.33 23.49
CA GLY A 271 -0.20 -20.54 24.22
C GLY A 271 -0.40 -21.77 23.32
N PRO A 272 -1.38 -22.64 23.63
CA PRO A 272 -1.62 -23.89 22.89
C PRO A 272 -2.02 -23.72 21.43
N ASP A 273 -2.55 -22.55 21.05
CA ASP A 273 -2.91 -22.21 19.67
C ASP A 273 -1.73 -21.62 18.88
N SER A 274 -0.60 -21.30 19.52
CA SER A 274 0.61 -20.80 18.85
C SER A 274 1.12 -21.81 17.84
N ARG A 275 1.41 -21.37 16.62
CA ARG A 275 2.05 -22.18 15.58
C ARG A 275 3.10 -21.34 14.86
N SER A 276 4.28 -21.91 14.69
CA SER A 276 5.39 -21.22 14.03
C SER A 276 6.40 -22.18 13.40
N LEU A 277 7.08 -21.71 12.36
CA LEU A 277 8.18 -22.39 11.71
C LEU A 277 9.14 -21.38 11.07
N ASN A 278 10.40 -21.80 10.93
CA ASN A 278 11.36 -21.12 10.08
C ASN A 278 11.97 -22.11 9.11
N THR A 279 12.06 -21.72 7.84
CA THR A 279 12.62 -22.56 6.78
C THR A 279 13.68 -21.84 5.98
N ILE A 280 14.65 -22.60 5.48
CA ILE A 280 15.46 -22.21 4.35
C ILE A 280 14.96 -22.98 3.14
N ASN A 281 14.69 -22.28 2.04
CA ASN A 281 14.13 -22.87 0.83
C ASN A 281 14.92 -22.47 -0.42
N LEU A 282 15.03 -23.41 -1.36
CA LEU A 282 15.53 -23.20 -2.71
C LEU A 282 14.39 -23.45 -3.69
N ARG A 283 14.03 -22.43 -4.46
CA ARG A 283 13.01 -22.47 -5.50
C ARG A 283 13.67 -22.23 -6.85
N ALA A 284 13.31 -22.98 -7.88
CA ALA A 284 13.70 -22.70 -9.25
C ALA A 284 12.44 -22.50 -10.12
N ALA A 285 12.56 -21.79 -11.23
CA ALA A 285 11.47 -21.61 -12.18
C ALA A 285 11.97 -21.84 -13.60
N ALA A 286 11.29 -22.71 -14.33
CA ALA A 286 11.51 -22.97 -15.74
C ALA A 286 10.18 -22.92 -16.50
N MET A 287 10.19 -22.35 -17.68
CA MET A 287 9.09 -22.32 -18.63
C MET A 287 9.40 -23.26 -19.78
N ILE A 288 8.44 -24.08 -20.19
CA ILE A 288 8.54 -25.02 -21.30
C ILE A 288 7.51 -24.58 -22.34
N GLY A 289 7.96 -24.27 -23.56
CA GLY A 289 7.13 -23.73 -24.65
C GLY A 289 7.30 -22.22 -24.88
N PRO A 290 6.65 -21.67 -25.93
CA PRO A 290 6.79 -20.28 -26.33
C PRO A 290 6.08 -19.33 -25.36
N ILE A 291 6.64 -18.14 -25.11
CA ILE A 291 6.03 -17.14 -24.22
C ILE A 291 4.71 -16.56 -24.77
N ASP A 292 4.60 -16.45 -26.10
CA ASP A 292 3.42 -15.92 -26.80
C ASP A 292 2.39 -17.01 -27.14
N ASP A 293 2.60 -18.24 -26.69
CA ASP A 293 1.67 -19.34 -26.87
C ASP A 293 1.60 -20.21 -25.61
N TRP A 294 0.97 -21.37 -25.71
CA TRP A 294 0.88 -22.30 -24.60
C TRP A 294 2.26 -22.66 -24.04
N HIS A 295 2.44 -22.40 -22.75
CA HIS A 295 3.65 -22.71 -22.01
C HIS A 295 3.32 -23.30 -20.63
N LEU A 296 4.21 -24.21 -20.20
CA LEU A 296 4.19 -24.84 -18.89
C LEU A 296 5.28 -24.24 -18.00
N LEU A 297 4.87 -23.58 -16.92
CA LEU A 297 5.73 -23.10 -15.85
C LEU A 297 5.93 -24.21 -14.82
N VAL A 298 7.16 -24.65 -14.61
CA VAL A 298 7.54 -25.67 -13.63
C VAL A 298 8.38 -25.02 -12.54
N ILE A 299 7.89 -25.06 -11.30
CA ILE A 299 8.51 -24.42 -10.14
C ILE A 299 8.68 -25.46 -9.03
N PRO A 300 9.79 -26.20 -9.01
CA PRO A 300 10.17 -27.00 -7.85
C PRO A 300 10.68 -26.09 -6.72
N GLU A 301 10.30 -26.43 -5.50
CA GLU A 301 10.77 -25.82 -4.27
C GLU A 301 11.13 -26.92 -3.27
N VAL A 302 12.34 -26.87 -2.73
CA VAL A 302 12.78 -27.73 -1.64
C VAL A 302 13.12 -26.86 -0.44
N PHE A 303 12.83 -27.35 0.77
CA PHE A 303 13.04 -26.59 1.99
C PHE A 303 13.37 -27.48 3.17
N THR A 304 14.04 -26.88 4.17
CA THR A 304 14.31 -27.52 5.45
C THR A 304 13.98 -26.58 6.61
N TYR A 305 13.69 -27.15 7.77
CA TYR A 305 13.35 -26.43 8.99
C TYR A 305 14.62 -26.14 9.78
N VAL A 306 14.84 -24.87 10.14
CA VAL A 306 16.12 -24.41 10.73
C VAL A 306 16.03 -24.00 12.19
N THR A 307 14.83 -23.93 12.76
CA THR A 307 14.61 -23.62 14.18
C THR A 307 13.75 -24.69 14.84
N SER A 308 13.61 -24.58 16.17
CA SER A 308 12.63 -25.35 16.92
C SER A 308 11.24 -25.26 16.28
N LEU A 309 10.56 -26.40 16.23
CA LEU A 309 9.14 -26.54 15.93
C LEU A 309 8.37 -26.91 17.21
N SER A 310 8.77 -26.37 18.37
CA SER A 310 8.19 -26.72 19.68
C SER A 310 6.66 -26.63 19.70
N ASP A 311 6.14 -25.63 19.01
CA ASP A 311 4.71 -25.32 18.92
C ASP A 311 3.93 -26.30 18.01
N ASN A 312 4.64 -27.05 17.18
CA ASN A 312 4.09 -27.95 16.15
C ASN A 312 5.15 -28.98 15.70
N ARG A 313 5.51 -29.89 16.62
CA ARG A 313 6.69 -30.77 16.48
C ARG A 313 6.61 -31.73 15.31
N ASP A 314 5.39 -32.12 14.94
CA ASP A 314 5.04 -33.04 13.87
C ASP A 314 4.67 -32.31 12.56
N LEU A 315 4.81 -30.98 12.46
CA LEU A 315 4.48 -30.21 11.24
C LEU A 315 5.12 -30.77 9.96
N LYS A 316 6.39 -31.18 10.05
CA LYS A 316 7.14 -31.79 8.94
C LYS A 316 6.50 -33.08 8.42
N ASP A 317 5.76 -33.79 9.28
CA ASP A 317 5.11 -35.04 8.89
C ASP A 317 3.93 -34.76 7.95
N TYR A 318 3.37 -33.55 7.95
CA TYR A 318 2.26 -33.15 7.07
C TYR A 318 2.69 -32.26 5.91
N ARG A 319 3.66 -31.35 6.13
CA ARG A 319 4.13 -30.42 5.10
C ARG A 319 5.29 -30.96 4.26
N GLY A 320 6.04 -31.94 4.77
CA GLY A 320 7.21 -32.51 4.10
C GLY A 320 8.36 -31.53 3.94
N TYR A 321 9.13 -31.70 2.87
CA TYR A 321 10.38 -30.97 2.60
C TYR A 321 10.44 -30.39 1.18
N GLY A 322 9.33 -30.44 0.45
CA GLY A 322 9.29 -29.96 -0.92
C GLY A 322 7.87 -29.73 -1.43
N GLN A 323 7.79 -28.87 -2.43
CA GLN A 323 6.57 -28.51 -3.15
C GLN A 323 6.89 -28.39 -4.64
N LEU A 324 5.95 -28.81 -5.48
CA LEU A 324 6.00 -28.58 -6.92
C LEU A 324 4.81 -27.70 -7.30
N ARG A 325 5.07 -26.65 -8.09
CA ARG A 325 4.04 -25.85 -8.76
C ARG A 325 4.16 -26.00 -10.27
N LEU A 326 3.03 -26.22 -10.94
CA LEU A 326 2.89 -26.37 -12.38
C LEU A 326 1.85 -25.37 -12.89
N GLY A 327 2.26 -24.40 -13.69
CA GLY A 327 1.37 -23.40 -14.28
C GLY A 327 1.19 -23.64 -15.77
N LEU A 328 -0.03 -23.76 -16.25
CA LEU A 328 -0.34 -23.80 -17.68
C LEU A 328 -1.02 -22.50 -18.07
N SER A 329 -0.40 -21.78 -19.01
CA SER A 329 -0.89 -20.49 -19.50
C SER A 329 -0.56 -20.34 -20.98
N ARG A 330 -1.24 -19.42 -21.65
CA ARG A 330 -0.98 -19.06 -23.04
C ARG A 330 -0.51 -17.61 -23.18
N ASP A 331 -1.26 -16.69 -22.59
CA ASP A 331 -0.89 -15.28 -22.53
C ASP A 331 -1.55 -14.60 -21.31
N ALA A 332 -1.19 -13.33 -21.06
CA ALA A 332 -1.72 -12.49 -19.97
C ALA A 332 -3.26 -12.40 -19.93
N ARG A 333 -3.92 -12.49 -21.11
CA ARG A 333 -5.34 -12.20 -21.33
C ARG A 333 -6.18 -13.47 -21.43
N ARG A 334 -5.59 -14.65 -21.26
CA ARG A 334 -6.29 -15.93 -21.34
C ARG A 334 -6.35 -16.65 -20.00
N PRO A 335 -7.32 -17.57 -19.85
CA PRO A 335 -7.38 -18.47 -18.71
C PRO A 335 -6.04 -19.16 -18.46
N SER A 336 -5.69 -19.30 -17.18
CA SER A 336 -4.50 -20.03 -16.74
C SER A 336 -4.86 -20.94 -15.57
N VAL A 337 -4.13 -22.04 -15.44
CA VAL A 337 -4.26 -22.99 -14.34
C VAL A 337 -2.93 -23.09 -13.61
N LEU A 338 -2.94 -23.03 -12.29
CA LEU A 338 -1.78 -23.34 -11.44
C LEU A 338 -2.13 -24.53 -10.55
N TYR A 339 -1.32 -25.57 -10.61
CA TYR A 339 -1.42 -26.72 -9.73
C TYR A 339 -0.23 -26.74 -8.76
N ALA A 340 -0.49 -26.80 -7.46
CA ALA A 340 0.51 -26.96 -6.42
C ALA A 340 0.32 -28.31 -5.73
N VAL A 341 1.43 -29.02 -5.50
CA VAL A 341 1.44 -30.29 -4.78
C VAL A 341 2.61 -30.37 -3.81
N ARG A 342 2.35 -30.93 -2.63
CA ARG A 342 3.37 -31.33 -1.65
C ARG A 342 2.96 -32.63 -0.98
N ALA A 343 3.93 -33.34 -0.42
CA ALA A 343 3.70 -34.57 0.33
C ALA A 343 4.47 -34.55 1.63
N GLY A 344 3.81 -34.94 2.72
CA GLY A 344 4.42 -35.16 4.01
C GLY A 344 5.12 -36.51 4.15
N LYS A 345 5.27 -36.95 5.39
CA LYS A 345 5.93 -38.20 5.81
C LYS A 345 5.51 -39.40 4.97
N ASP A 346 6.52 -40.13 4.50
CA ASP A 346 6.39 -41.36 3.72
C ASP A 346 5.46 -41.25 2.50
N PHE A 347 5.25 -40.03 1.98
CA PHE A 347 4.27 -39.72 0.93
C PHE A 347 2.83 -40.13 1.29
N ASN A 348 2.46 -40.06 2.57
CA ASN A 348 1.10 -40.39 3.02
C ASN A 348 0.21 -39.16 3.28
N HIS A 349 0.80 -37.98 3.51
CA HIS A 349 0.07 -36.73 3.73
C HIS A 349 0.17 -35.79 2.52
N TRP A 350 -0.63 -36.06 1.50
CA TRP A 350 -0.66 -35.23 0.28
C TRP A 350 -1.47 -33.95 0.47
N THR A 351 -1.02 -32.88 -0.18
CA THR A 351 -1.75 -31.63 -0.32
C THR A 351 -1.74 -31.18 -1.76
N HIS A 352 -2.93 -30.88 -2.28
CA HIS A 352 -3.17 -30.45 -3.64
C HIS A 352 -3.90 -29.12 -3.62
N GLN A 353 -3.48 -28.18 -4.47
CA GLN A 353 -4.22 -26.95 -4.74
C GLN A 353 -4.27 -26.71 -6.25
N VAL A 354 -5.44 -26.41 -6.78
CA VAL A 354 -5.64 -26.06 -8.19
C VAL A 354 -6.31 -24.69 -8.25
N ASP A 355 -5.65 -23.74 -8.90
CA ASP A 355 -6.12 -22.37 -9.10
C ASP A 355 -6.43 -22.15 -10.58
N LEU A 356 -7.70 -21.94 -10.91
CA LEU A 356 -8.16 -21.52 -12.24
C LEU A 356 -8.39 -20.01 -12.23
N THR A 357 -7.64 -19.30 -13.07
CA THR A 357 -7.70 -17.84 -13.17
C THR A 357 -8.28 -17.44 -14.52
N LEU A 358 -9.37 -16.66 -14.52
CA LEU A 358 -10.06 -16.14 -15.70
C LEU A 358 -9.91 -14.61 -15.74
N PRO A 359 -8.99 -14.05 -16.55
CA PRO A 359 -8.78 -12.61 -16.60
C PRO A 359 -9.99 -11.90 -17.20
N PHE A 360 -10.35 -10.74 -16.65
CA PHE A 360 -11.36 -9.86 -17.23
C PHE A 360 -10.90 -8.40 -17.19
N ARG A 361 -11.43 -7.58 -18.10
CA ARG A 361 -11.11 -6.15 -18.17
C ARG A 361 -12.33 -5.32 -17.82
N THR A 362 -12.19 -4.47 -16.81
CA THR A 362 -13.19 -3.48 -16.45
C THR A 362 -12.65 -2.09 -16.77
N LYS A 363 -13.38 -1.29 -17.56
CA LYS A 363 -12.97 0.07 -17.94
C LYS A 363 -12.82 1.03 -16.75
N TRP A 364 -13.45 0.70 -15.61
CA TRP A 364 -13.44 1.50 -14.38
C TRP A 364 -12.31 1.15 -13.41
N LEU A 365 -11.61 0.02 -13.61
CA LEU A 365 -10.50 -0.42 -12.76
C LEU A 365 -9.26 -0.52 -13.63
N ASN A 366 -8.29 0.36 -13.43
CA ASN A 366 -7.00 0.32 -14.11
C ASN A 366 -6.05 -0.72 -13.49
N ILE A 367 -6.59 -1.88 -13.08
CA ILE A 367 -5.86 -2.99 -12.45
C ILE A 367 -6.23 -4.27 -13.22
N GLU A 368 -5.23 -5.09 -13.55
CA GLU A 368 -5.47 -6.42 -14.09
C GLU A 368 -6.21 -7.25 -13.04
N THR A 369 -7.50 -7.48 -13.26
CA THR A 369 -8.36 -8.24 -12.36
C THR A 369 -8.74 -9.55 -13.02
N ALA A 370 -8.82 -10.61 -12.21
CA ALA A 370 -9.20 -11.92 -12.68
C ALA A 370 -10.19 -12.56 -11.71
N PHE A 371 -11.08 -13.38 -12.24
CA PHE A 371 -11.86 -14.29 -11.43
C PHE A 371 -10.99 -15.50 -11.10
N LEU A 372 -10.93 -15.89 -9.83
CA LEU A 372 -10.17 -17.03 -9.34
C LEU A 372 -11.12 -18.08 -8.81
N VAL A 373 -10.95 -19.32 -9.23
CA VAL A 373 -11.53 -20.51 -8.61
C VAL A 373 -10.39 -21.36 -8.06
N GLN A 374 -10.40 -21.62 -6.76
CA GLN A 374 -9.41 -22.42 -6.06
C GLN A 374 -10.05 -23.67 -5.48
N TYR A 375 -9.49 -24.82 -5.82
CA TYR A 375 -9.76 -26.09 -5.16
C TYR A 375 -8.57 -26.45 -4.28
N PHE A 376 -8.81 -26.79 -3.03
CA PHE A 376 -7.81 -27.27 -2.08
C PHE A 376 -8.24 -28.64 -1.54
N SER A 377 -7.32 -29.60 -1.48
CA SER A 377 -7.52 -30.90 -0.83
C SER A 377 -6.22 -31.37 -0.17
N GLY A 378 -6.23 -31.55 1.14
CA GLY A 378 -5.11 -32.13 1.88
C GLY A 378 -4.88 -31.50 3.24
N TYR A 379 -3.63 -31.47 3.68
CA TYR A 379 -3.23 -31.05 5.03
C TYR A 379 -2.60 -29.66 5.04
N GLY A 380 -2.64 -28.97 6.18
CA GLY A 380 -1.88 -27.72 6.36
C GLY A 380 -2.37 -26.55 5.52
N GLU A 381 -3.68 -26.45 5.24
CA GLU A 381 -4.29 -25.24 4.71
C GLU A 381 -4.11 -24.07 5.69
N SER A 382 -4.35 -24.36 6.97
CA SER A 382 -4.13 -23.52 8.13
C SER A 382 -2.90 -24.01 8.89
N LEU A 383 -2.19 -23.11 9.57
CA LEU A 383 -1.19 -23.51 10.56
C LEU A 383 -1.84 -24.06 11.82
N ARG A 384 -2.99 -23.51 12.23
CA ARG A 384 -3.71 -23.94 13.42
C ARG A 384 -4.10 -25.43 13.36
N SER A 385 -4.74 -25.84 12.26
CA SER A 385 -5.22 -27.20 12.03
C SER A 385 -4.42 -27.92 10.96
N TYR A 386 -3.08 -27.87 11.07
CA TYR A 386 -2.20 -28.44 10.04
C TYR A 386 -2.25 -29.97 9.94
N THR A 387 -2.70 -30.64 11.00
CA THR A 387 -2.87 -32.10 11.07
C THR A 387 -4.20 -32.57 10.51
N GLU A 388 -5.15 -31.65 10.30
CA GLU A 388 -6.48 -31.96 9.78
C GLU A 388 -6.47 -31.90 8.25
N ARG A 389 -7.18 -32.85 7.62
CA ARG A 389 -7.40 -32.85 6.18
C ARG A 389 -8.63 -32.00 5.87
N SER A 390 -8.48 -31.02 4.99
CA SER A 390 -9.60 -30.26 4.43
C SER A 390 -9.75 -30.51 2.93
N GLU A 391 -10.97 -30.34 2.44
CA GLU A 391 -11.31 -30.32 1.02
C GLU A 391 -12.32 -29.20 0.81
N THR A 392 -12.02 -28.26 -0.08
CA THR A 392 -12.82 -27.03 -0.23
C THR A 392 -12.64 -26.41 -1.61
N VAL A 393 -13.73 -25.83 -2.12
CA VAL A 393 -13.73 -25.02 -3.33
C VAL A 393 -14.13 -23.60 -2.96
N ARG A 394 -13.34 -22.61 -3.36
CA ARG A 394 -13.64 -21.19 -3.18
C ARG A 394 -13.48 -20.44 -4.50
N ALA A 395 -14.27 -19.41 -4.70
CA ALA A 395 -14.18 -18.55 -5.88
C ALA A 395 -14.28 -17.06 -5.51
N GLY A 396 -13.71 -16.19 -6.33
CA GLY A 396 -13.70 -14.76 -6.09
C GLY A 396 -12.77 -14.01 -7.02
N PHE A 397 -12.06 -13.02 -6.50
CA PHE A 397 -11.26 -12.10 -7.31
C PHE A 397 -9.78 -12.19 -6.96
N SER A 398 -8.95 -12.08 -7.98
CA SER A 398 -7.52 -11.93 -7.89
C SER A 398 -7.10 -10.63 -8.57
N LEU A 399 -6.17 -9.92 -7.92
CA LEU A 399 -5.50 -8.72 -8.44
C LEU A 399 -4.18 -9.09 -9.12
N VAL A 400 -3.61 -10.25 -8.78
CA VAL A 400 -2.30 -10.72 -9.22
C VAL A 400 -2.33 -12.23 -9.29
N ARG A 401 -1.96 -12.79 -10.45
CA ARG A 401 -1.94 -14.24 -10.67
C ARG A 401 -0.57 -14.85 -10.50
#